data_AF-A0A5N5XSH6-F1
#
_entry.id   AF-A0A5N5XSH6-F1
#
_cell.length_a   1.000
_cell.length_b   1.000
_cell.length_c   1.000
_cell.angle_alpha   90.00
_cell.angle_beta   90.00
_cell.angle_gamma   90.00
#
_symmetry.space_group_name_H-M   'P 1'
#
loop_
_entity.id
_entity.type
_entity.pdbx_description
1 polymer ?
#
loop_
_entity_poly.entity_id
_entity_poly.type
_entity_poly.pdbx_seq_one_letter_code
_entity_poly.pdbx_strand_id
1 'polypeptide(L)' 'MNMMFQLFLSFIAGIFIGGIIVFFLFKRYLEKNPPISERQIKEMFKQMGRTASEKQIKQIMSSMKNKK' A
#
# COMPACT_ATOMS: atom_id res chain seq x y z
N MET A 1 -3.42 -14.64 39.77
CA MET A 1 -3.25 -14.30 38.34
C MET A 1 -1.82 -13.85 38.16
N ASN A 2 -0.97 -14.72 37.61
CA ASN A 2 0.48 -14.62 37.75
C ASN A 2 1.06 -13.50 36.87
N MET A 3 2.09 -12.81 37.37
CA MET A 3 2.82 -11.73 36.69
C MET A 3 3.25 -12.11 35.26
N MET A 4 3.54 -13.39 35.03
CA MET A 4 3.91 -13.93 33.71
C MET A 4 2.77 -13.87 32.68
N PHE A 5 1.51 -14.05 33.11
CA PHE A 5 0.34 -13.97 32.23
C PHE A 5 0.04 -12.53 31.80
N GLN A 6 0.21 -11.57 32.70
CA GLN A 6 0.02 -10.14 32.40
C GLN A 6 1.07 -9.62 31.39
N LEU A 7 2.33 -10.03 31.55
CA LEU A 7 3.40 -9.70 30.60
C LEU A 7 3.08 -10.22 29.19
N PHE A 8 2.65 -11.49 29.10
CA PHE A 8 2.28 -12.10 27.82
C PHE A 8 1.11 -11.36 27.14
N LEU A 9 0.08 -10.99 27.92
CA LEU A 9 -1.07 -10.25 27.40
C LEU A 9 -0.69 -8.83 26.94
N SER A 10 0.17 -8.14 27.69
CA SER A 10 0.67 -6.81 27.32
C SER A 10 1.52 -6.82 26.05
N PHE A 11 2.31 -7.88 25.84
CA PHE A 11 3.14 -8.05 24.65
C PHE A 11 2.28 -8.26 23.41
N ILE A 12 1.26 -9.12 23.52
CA ILE A 12 0.28 -9.34 22.45
C ILE A 12 -0.46 -8.03 22.14
N ALA A 13 -0.98 -7.34 23.16
CA ALA A 13 -1.66 -6.06 22.97
C ALA A 13 -0.75 -5.02 22.28
N GLY A 14 0.53 -4.95 22.66
CA GLY A 14 1.52 -4.07 22.02
C GLY A 14 1.74 -4.38 20.53
N ILE A 15 1.83 -5.65 20.16
CA ILE A 15 1.96 -6.07 18.75
C ILE A 15 0.71 -5.68 17.95
N PHE A 16 -0.48 -5.94 18.49
CA PHE A 16 -1.74 -5.60 17.82
C PHE A 16 -1.87 -4.09 17.60
N ILE A 17 -1.61 -3.30 18.63
CA ILE A 17 -1.68 -1.83 18.54
C ILE A 17 -0.60 -1.31 17.58
N GLY A 18 0.63 -1.80 17.68
CA GLY A 18 1.73 -1.43 16.78
C GLY A 18 1.44 -1.77 15.32
N GLY A 19 0.91 -2.96 15.05
CA GLY A 19 0.53 -3.41 13.71
C GLY A 19 -0.55 -2.53 13.08
N ILE A 20 -1.57 -2.15 13.84
CA ILE A 20 -2.64 -1.25 13.36
C ILE A 20 -2.07 0.14 13.05
N ILE A 21 -1.23 0.70 13.92
CA ILE A 21 -0.63 2.03 13.71
C ILE A 21 0.23 2.02 12.44
N VAL A 22 1.12 1.04 12.28
CA VAL A 22 1.98 0.91 11.10
C VAL A 22 1.15 0.74 9.83
N PHE A 23 0.08 -0.07 9.87
CA PHE A 23 -0.81 -0.25 8.74
C PHE A 23 -1.45 1.07 8.27
N PHE A 24 -1.97 1.87 9.22
CA PHE A 24 -2.58 3.16 8.90
C PHE A 24 -1.56 4.17 8.36
N LEU A 25 -0.36 4.22 8.94
CA LEU A 25 0.73 5.07 8.44
C LEU A 25 1.16 4.67 7.04
N PHE A 26 1.30 3.37 6.79
CA PHE A 26 1.69 2.83 5.49
C PHE A 26 0.62 3.10 4.42
N LYS A 27 -0.67 2.95 4.76
CA LYS A 27 -1.76 3.33 3.86
C LYS A 27 -1.66 4.80 3.45
N ARG A 28 -1.48 5.71 4.42
CA ARG A 28 -1.29 7.15 4.14
C ARG A 28 -0.04 7.44 3.31
N TYR A 29 1.03 6.67 3.51
CA TYR A 29 2.25 6.80 2.72
C TYR A 29 2.02 6.44 1.24
N LEU A 30 1.34 5.32 0.96
CA LEU A 30 1.04 4.88 -0.40
C LEU A 30 0.06 5.82 -1.13
N GLU A 31 -0.87 6.45 -0.42
CA GLU A 31 -1.75 7.47 -1.00
C GLU A 31 -0.99 8.70 -1.50
N LYS A 32 0.09 9.08 -0.79
CA LYS A 32 0.97 10.19 -1.18
C LYS A 32 2.02 9.77 -2.22
N ASN A 33 2.48 8.53 -2.15
CA ASN A 33 3.52 7.95 -3.01
C ASN A 33 2.95 6.70 -3.69
N PRO A 34 2.23 6.85 -4.82
CA PRO A 34 1.62 5.72 -5.49
C PRO A 34 2.69 4.70 -5.90
N PRO A 35 2.42 3.40 -5.78
CA PRO A 35 3.42 2.34 -6.03
C PRO A 35 3.84 2.22 -7.50
N ILE A 36 3.10 2.85 -8.41
CA ILE A 36 3.32 2.78 -9.86
C ILE A 36 3.24 4.20 -10.44
N SER A 37 4.23 4.55 -11.25
CA SER A 37 4.32 5.79 -12.04
C SER A 37 3.85 5.57 -13.48
N GLU A 38 3.54 6.66 -14.18
CA GLU A 38 3.18 6.63 -15.61
C GLU A 38 4.24 5.96 -16.48
N ARG A 39 5.53 6.19 -16.17
CA ARG A 39 6.64 5.55 -16.88
C ARG A 39 6.61 4.04 -16.71
N GLN A 40 6.37 3.54 -15.49
CA GLN A 40 6.26 2.10 -15.25
C GLN A 40 5.07 1.49 -16.00
N ILE A 41 3.95 2.20 -16.10
CA ILE A 41 2.81 1.75 -16.94
C ILE A 41 3.23 1.70 -18.42
N LYS A 42 3.94 2.72 -18.93
CA LYS A 42 4.45 2.72 -20.31
C LYS A 42 5.37 1.52 -20.57
N GLU A 43 6.32 1.25 -19.66
CA GLU A 43 7.22 0.11 -19.79
C GLU A 43 6.49 -1.23 -19.69
N MET A 44 5.48 -1.35 -18.82
CA MET A 44 4.62 -2.55 -18.74
C MET A 44 3.92 -2.81 -20.07
N PHE A 45 3.38 -1.78 -20.73
CA PHE A 45 2.76 -1.94 -22.04
C PHE A 45 3.78 -2.35 -23.11
N LYS A 46 4.96 -1.73 -23.11
CA LYS A 46 6.04 -2.09 -24.04
C LYS A 46 6.48 -3.55 -23.90
N GLN A 47 6.55 -4.08 -22.68
CA GLN A 47 6.84 -5.50 -22.44
C GLN A 47 5.80 -6.43 -23.06
N MET A 48 4.55 -5.97 -23.20
CA MET A 48 3.48 -6.71 -23.88
C MET A 48 3.45 -6.46 -25.40
N GLY A 49 4.46 -5.80 -25.97
CA GLY A 49 4.50 -5.44 -27.40
C GLY A 49 3.46 -4.39 -27.78
N ARG A 50 2.92 -3.63 -26.81
CA ARG A 50 1.90 -2.60 -27.03
C ARG A 50 2.40 -1.23 -26.61
N THR A 51 2.00 -0.19 -27.32
CA THR A 51 2.22 1.19 -26.89
C THR A 51 0.96 1.72 -26.22
N ALA A 52 1.05 2.13 -24.96
CA ALA A 52 -0.07 2.73 -24.25
C ALA A 52 -0.35 4.15 -24.74
N SER A 53 -1.63 4.51 -24.89
CA SER A 53 -2.04 5.91 -25.10
C SER A 53 -1.98 6.70 -23.79
N GLU A 54 -1.62 7.98 -23.83
CA GLU A 54 -1.61 8.88 -22.66
C GLU A 54 -2.97 8.89 -21.92
N LYS A 55 -4.08 8.78 -22.65
CA LYS A 55 -5.42 8.68 -22.04
C LYS A 55 -5.59 7.39 -21.22
N GLN A 56 -5.10 6.27 -21.74
CA GLN A 56 -5.17 4.97 -21.05
C GLN A 56 -4.28 4.97 -19.81
N ILE A 57 -3.08 5.55 -19.90
CA ILE A 57 -2.16 5.67 -18.77
C ILE A 57 -2.79 6.50 -17.66
N LYS A 58 -3.38 7.65 -18.00
CA LYS A 58 -4.06 8.50 -17.03
C LYS A 58 -5.28 7.82 -16.40
N GLN A 59 -6.04 7.04 -17.17
CA GLN A 59 -7.15 6.23 -16.65
C GLN A 59 -6.66 5.16 -15.68
N ILE A 60 -5.56 4.47 -15.98
CA ILE A 60 -4.99 3.45 -15.09
C ILE A 60 -4.46 4.12 -13.82
N MET A 61 -3.70 5.22 -13.93
CA MET A 61 -3.20 5.98 -12.78
C MET A 61 -4.33 6.45 -11.86
N SER A 62 -5.45 6.92 -12.42
CA SER A 62 -6.61 7.34 -11.62
C SER A 62 -7.32 6.15 -10.98
N SER A 63 -7.47 5.02 -11.68
CA SER A 63 -8.01 3.78 -11.11
C SER A 63 -7.16 3.22 -9.96
N MET A 64 -5.83 3.43 -9.98
CA MET A 64 -4.93 3.03 -8.90
C MET A 64 -5.09 3.94 -7.68
N LYS A 65 -5.26 5.26 -7.88
CA LYS A 65 -5.47 6.23 -6.79
C LYS A 65 -6.87 6.15 -6.18
N ASN A 66 -7.87 5.72 -6.95
CA ASN A 66 -9.28 5.73 -6.54
C ASN A 66 -9.75 4.46 -5.81
N LYS A 67 -8.86 3.53 -5.46
CA LYS A 67 -9.22 2.42 -4.56
C LYS A 67 -9.20 2.90 -3.11
N LYS A 68 -10.32 3.49 -2.67
CA LYS A 68 -10.61 3.73 -1.24
C LYS A 68 -10.80 2.43 -0.48
#